data_AF-A0A7C3IGX2-F1
#
_entry.id   AF-A0A7C3IGX2-F1
#
_cell.length_a   1.000
_cell.length_b   1.000
_cell.length_c   1.000
_cell.angle_alpha   90.00
_cell.angle_beta   90.00
_cell.angle_gamma   90.00
#
_symmetry.space_group_name_H-M   'P 1'
#
loop_
_entity.id
_entity.type
_entity.pdbx_description
1 polymer ?
#
loop_
_entity_poly.entity_id
_entity_poly.type
_entity_poly.pdbx_seq_one_letter_code
_entity_poly.pdbx_strand_id
1 'polypeptide(L)'
;KQVVIPYVLSGITAGNLLALGRAIGETMAVTMVIGNANAIPKSIFAPANTMASVIANEFTEATDHLYLSSLIEIGLLLFIVTMIINVAGRQIIKKLSIQV
;
A
#
# COMPACT_ATOMS: atom_id res chain seq x y z
N LYS A 1 -10.40 -9.56 -34.14
CA LYS A 1 -10.46 -8.94 -32.77
C LYS A 1 -10.25 -9.96 -31.63
N GLN A 2 -10.49 -11.26 -31.83
CA GLN A 2 -10.41 -12.30 -30.78
C GLN A 2 -9.02 -12.91 -30.52
N VAL A 3 -8.00 -12.60 -31.34
CA VAL A 3 -6.64 -13.17 -31.18
C VAL A 3 -5.74 -12.32 -30.27
N VAL A 4 -6.00 -11.01 -30.19
CA VAL A 4 -5.13 -10.05 -29.51
C VAL A 4 -5.29 -10.13 -27.98
N ILE A 5 -6.53 -10.27 -27.49
CA ILE A 5 -6.81 -10.31 -26.05
C ILE A 5 -6.08 -11.47 -25.34
N PRO A 6 -6.13 -12.74 -25.81
CA PRO A 6 -5.42 -13.82 -25.15
C PRO A 6 -3.89 -13.67 -25.21
N TYR A 7 -3.34 -13.05 -26.25
CA TYR A 7 -1.90 -12.86 -26.38
C TYR A 7 -1.34 -11.78 -25.43
N VAL A 8 -2.15 -10.77 -25.09
CA VAL A 8 -1.75 -9.63 -24.25
C VAL A 8 -2.18 -9.81 -22.79
N LEU A 9 -2.97 -10.85 -22.47
CA LEU A 9 -3.47 -11.15 -21.12
C LEU A 9 -2.35 -11.19 -20.08
N SER A 10 -1.23 -11.85 -20.39
CA SER A 10 -0.05 -11.93 -19.50
C SER A 10 0.50 -10.54 -19.12
N GLY A 11 0.60 -9.64 -20.10
CA GLY A 11 1.03 -8.25 -19.92
C GLY A 11 0.03 -7.42 -19.10
N ILE A 12 -1.27 -7.59 -19.34
CA ILE A 12 -2.33 -6.91 -18.58
C ILE A 12 -2.31 -7.36 -17.10
N THR A 13 -2.18 -8.67 -16.85
CA THR A 13 -2.06 -9.18 -15.46
C THR A 13 -0.80 -8.68 -14.76
N ALA A 14 0.33 -8.62 -15.46
CA ALA A 14 1.56 -8.08 -14.88
C ALA A 14 1.44 -6.58 -14.59
N GLY A 15 0.84 -5.81 -15.50
CA GLY A 15 0.57 -4.38 -15.31
C GLY A 15 -0.36 -4.11 -14.14
N ASN A 16 -1.44 -4.88 -14.00
CA ASN A 16 -2.36 -4.76 -12.87
C ASN A 16 -1.68 -5.09 -11.53
N LEU A 17 -0.85 -6.12 -11.46
CA LEU A 17 -0.10 -6.44 -10.23
C LEU A 17 0.81 -5.28 -9.81
N LEU A 18 1.53 -4.69 -10.77
CA LEU A 18 2.42 -3.56 -10.52
C LEU A 18 1.64 -2.31 -10.10
N ALA A 19 0.50 -2.04 -10.76
CA ALA A 19 -0.37 -0.92 -10.42
C ALA A 19 -0.97 -1.06 -9.01
N LEU A 20 -1.38 -2.26 -8.61
CA LEU A 20 -1.87 -2.54 -7.26
C LEU A 20 -0.79 -2.29 -6.20
N GLY A 21 0.44 -2.79 -6.43
CA GLY A 21 1.57 -2.53 -5.54
C GLY A 21 1.87 -1.04 -5.38
N ARG A 22 1.81 -0.27 -6.48
CA ARG A 22 1.96 1.20 -6.45
C ARG A 22 0.81 1.91 -5.74
N ALA A 23 -0.43 1.48 -5.97
CA ALA A 23 -1.60 2.10 -5.35
C ALA A 23 -1.60 1.96 -3.82
N ILE A 24 -1.08 0.85 -3.29
CA ILE A 24 -0.88 0.67 -1.84
C ILE A 24 0.19 1.64 -1.32
N GLY A 25 1.18 1.96 -2.15
CA GLY A 25 2.26 2.89 -1.83
C GLY A 25 1.96 4.37 -2.15
N GLU A 26 0.75 4.73 -2.59
CA GLU A 26 0.32 6.12 -2.83
C GLU A 26 0.24 6.89 -1.51
N THR A 27 1.41 7.27 -1.02
CA THR A 27 1.58 7.84 0.33
C THR A 27 1.19 9.31 0.34
N MET A 28 1.64 10.08 -0.65
CA MET A 28 1.40 11.53 -0.70
C MET A 28 -0.03 11.85 -1.10
N ALA A 29 -0.59 11.18 -2.12
CA ALA A 29 -1.96 11.45 -2.53
C ALA A 29 -2.97 11.12 -1.43
N VAL A 30 -2.80 9.98 -0.76
CA VAL A 30 -3.71 9.58 0.33
C VAL A 30 -3.59 10.53 1.52
N THR A 31 -2.38 10.95 1.89
CA THR A 31 -2.18 11.91 2.99
C THR A 31 -2.89 13.24 2.75
N MET A 32 -2.89 13.75 1.51
CA MET A 32 -3.55 15.02 1.17
C MET A 32 -5.08 14.94 1.24
N VAL A 33 -5.67 13.74 1.14
CA VAL A 33 -7.13 13.57 1.04
C VAL A 33 -7.74 13.02 2.34
N ILE A 34 -7.01 12.22 3.13
CA ILE A 34 -7.54 11.53 4.32
C ILE A 34 -7.75 12.44 5.55
N GLY A 35 -7.21 13.66 5.51
CA GLY A 35 -7.44 14.70 6.53
C GLY A 35 -6.38 14.79 7.64
N ASN A 36 -5.39 13.91 7.67
CA ASN A 36 -4.23 13.95 8.59
C ASN A 36 -4.60 14.10 10.08
N ALA A 37 -5.48 13.22 10.60
CA ALA A 37 -5.91 13.26 12.00
C ALA A 37 -5.25 12.15 12.83
N ASN A 38 -4.47 12.55 13.85
CA ASN A 38 -3.87 11.67 14.85
C ASN A 38 -4.86 11.28 15.96
N ALA A 39 -6.03 10.76 15.58
CA ALA A 39 -7.05 10.26 16.50
C ALA A 39 -7.64 8.95 15.99
N ILE A 40 -8.09 8.09 16.91
CA ILE A 40 -8.78 6.85 16.53
C ILE A 40 -10.12 7.22 15.88
N PRO A 41 -10.33 6.89 14.60
CA PRO A 41 -11.55 7.25 13.90
C PRO A 41 -12.75 6.50 14.49
N LYS A 42 -13.84 7.24 14.76
CA LYS A 42 -15.11 6.68 15.31
C LYS A 42 -16.09 6.22 14.22
N SER A 43 -15.76 6.47 12.95
CA SER A 43 -16.59 6.17 11.78
C SER A 43 -15.69 5.96 10.56
N ILE A 44 -16.18 5.22 9.56
CA ILE A 44 -15.45 4.97 8.29
C ILE A 44 -15.23 6.23 7.45
N PHE A 45 -16.00 7.30 7.69
CA PHE A 45 -15.85 8.60 7.03
C PHE A 45 -15.09 9.61 7.89
N ALA A 46 -14.63 9.22 9.07
CA ALA A 46 -13.85 10.10 9.92
C ALA A 46 -12.43 10.26 9.33
N PRO A 47 -11.83 11.46 9.46
CA PRO A 47 -10.45 11.66 9.07
C PRO A 47 -9.54 10.77 9.92
N ALA A 48 -8.45 10.32 9.32
CA ALA A 48 -7.50 9.42 9.96
C ALA A 48 -6.09 9.72 9.44
N ASN A 49 -5.14 8.91 9.89
CA ASN A 49 -3.78 8.90 9.38
C ASN A 49 -3.38 7.49 8.94
N THR A 50 -2.66 7.40 7.82
CA THR A 50 -2.09 6.12 7.38
C THR A 50 -0.72 5.92 8.00
N MET A 51 -0.26 4.68 8.13
CA MET A 51 1.11 4.38 8.60
C MET A 51 2.16 5.15 7.81
N ALA A 52 1.99 5.25 6.49
CA ALA A 52 2.90 5.97 5.61
C ALA A 52 2.84 7.50 5.81
N SER A 53 1.65 8.05 6.06
CA SER A 53 1.45 9.47 6.42
C SER A 53 2.13 9.83 7.73
N VAL A 54 1.97 8.99 8.76
CA VAL A 54 2.60 9.20 10.08
C VAL A 54 4.12 9.19 9.95
N ILE A 55 4.69 8.23 9.23
CA ILE A 55 6.13 8.22 8.97
C ILE A 55 6.57 9.49 8.22
N ALA A 56 5.86 9.89 7.16
CA ALA A 56 6.26 11.05 6.38
C ALA A 56 6.19 12.38 7.15
N ASN A 57 5.18 12.55 8.01
CA ASN A 57 4.94 13.80 8.73
C ASN A 57 5.77 13.90 10.02
N GLU A 58 5.92 12.79 10.74
CA GLU A 58 6.45 12.81 12.11
C GLU A 58 7.94 12.43 12.19
N PHE A 59 8.52 11.85 11.12
CA PHE A 59 9.92 11.41 11.15
C PHE A 59 10.93 12.54 11.33
N THR A 60 10.62 13.73 10.81
CA THR A 60 11.46 14.92 10.99
C THR A 60 11.26 15.59 12.34
N GLU A 61 10.11 15.37 12.98
CA GLU A 61 9.78 15.95 14.28
C GLU A 61 10.19 15.04 15.45
N ALA A 62 10.54 13.78 15.15
CA ALA A 62 10.91 12.79 16.16
C ALA A 62 12.31 13.01 16.76
N THR A 63 12.39 13.79 17.83
CA THR A 63 13.63 14.08 18.57
C THR A 63 13.94 13.08 19.68
N ASP A 64 12.93 12.42 20.27
CA ASP A 64 13.11 11.44 21.34
C ASP A 64 13.44 10.03 20.81
N HIS A 65 14.36 9.33 21.49
CA HIS A 65 14.77 7.97 21.14
C HIS A 65 13.62 6.96 21.07
N LEU A 66 12.66 7.06 22.00
CA LEU A 66 11.48 6.19 22.02
C LEU A 66 10.56 6.46 20.83
N TYR A 67 10.41 7.73 20.45
CA TYR A 67 9.54 8.11 19.36
C TYR A 67 10.11 7.67 18.01
N LEU A 68 11.42 7.88 17.80
CA LEU A 68 12.12 7.40 16.61
C LEU A 68 12.03 5.85 16.49
N SER A 69 12.21 5.13 17.59
CA SER A 69 12.08 3.66 17.61
C SER A 69 10.67 3.21 17.23
N SER A 70 9.65 3.92 17.69
CA SER A 70 8.24 3.65 17.35
C SER A 70 7.95 3.89 15.86
N LEU A 71 8.51 4.94 15.26
CA LEU A 71 8.36 5.20 13.82
C LEU A 71 9.04 4.12 12.96
N ILE A 72 10.21 3.64 13.39
CA ILE A 72 10.90 2.53 12.72
C ILE A 72 10.09 1.25 12.81
N GLU A 73 9.45 0.97 13.95
CA GLU A 73 8.53 -0.16 14.11
C GLU A 73 7.34 -0.07 13.16
N ILE A 74 6.72 1.12 13.04
CA ILE A 74 5.62 1.36 12.08
C ILE A 74 6.10 1.13 10.65
N GLY A 75 7.32 1.57 10.31
CA GLY A 75 7.95 1.32 9.00
C GLY A 75 8.14 -0.17 8.71
N LEU A 76 8.61 -0.94 9.70
CA LEU A 76 8.74 -2.39 9.58
C LEU A 76 7.38 -3.06 9.38
N LEU A 77 6.36 -2.64 10.13
CA LEU A 77 5.02 -3.20 10.04
C LEU A 77 4.38 -2.89 8.68
N LEU A 78 4.54 -1.67 8.19
CA LEU A 78 4.11 -1.26 6.85
C LEU A 78 4.81 -2.10 5.76
N PHE A 79 6.11 -2.35 5.91
CA PHE A 79 6.85 -3.23 5.00
C PHE A 79 6.29 -4.65 4.99
N ILE A 80 6.03 -5.23 6.16
CA ILE A 80 5.46 -6.59 6.29
C ILE A 80 4.08 -6.65 5.63
N VAL A 81 3.19 -5.70 5.93
CA VAL A 81 1.84 -5.64 5.34
C VAL A 81 1.93 -5.53 3.82
N THR A 82 2.78 -4.64 3.31
CA THR A 82 2.98 -4.45 1.87
C THR A 82 3.52 -5.72 1.22
N MET A 83 4.48 -6.39 1.85
CA MET A 83 5.03 -7.66 1.39
C MET A 83 3.97 -8.76 1.33
N ILE A 84 3.15 -8.90 2.37
CA ILE A 84 2.06 -9.89 2.41
C ILE A 84 1.08 -9.64 1.27
N ILE A 85 0.65 -8.40 1.07
CA ILE A 85 -0.32 -8.06 0.02
C ILE A 85 0.29 -8.32 -1.37
N ASN A 86 1.54 -7.93 -1.61
CA ASN A 86 2.21 -8.17 -2.89
C ASN A 86 2.40 -9.67 -3.17
N VAL A 87 2.80 -10.45 -2.17
CA VAL A 87 2.95 -11.91 -2.30
C VAL A 87 1.59 -12.56 -2.55
N ALA A 88 0.55 -12.19 -1.81
CA ALA A 88 -0.81 -12.70 -2.00
C ALA A 88 -1.34 -12.38 -3.41
N GLY A 89 -1.20 -11.11 -3.84
CA GLY A 89 -1.60 -10.67 -5.18
C GLY A 89 -0.87 -11.45 -6.27
N ARG A 90 0.44 -11.66 -6.11
CA ARG A 90 1.24 -12.48 -7.03
C ARG A 90 0.76 -13.93 -7.09
N GLN A 91 0.41 -14.54 -5.96
CA GLN A 91 -0.06 -15.92 -5.90
C GLN A 91 -1.43 -16.09 -6.55
N ILE A 92 -2.36 -15.14 -6.34
CA ILE A 92 -3.68 -15.14 -6.99
C ILE A 92 -3.53 -15.08 -8.51
N ILE A 93 -2.70 -14.17 -9.01
CA ILE A 93 -2.49 -13.99 -10.45
C ILE A 93 -1.77 -15.20 -11.04
N LYS A 94 -0.79 -15.76 -10.34
CA LYS A 94 -0.13 -17.00 -10.77
C LYS A 94 -1.13 -18.14 -10.95
N LYS A 95 -2.11 -18.29 -10.06
CA LYS A 95 -3.17 -19.30 -10.20
C LYS A 95 -4.07 -19.01 -11.40
N LEU A 96 -4.46 -17.75 -11.60
CA LEU A 96 -5.34 -17.36 -12.71
C LEU A 96 -4.66 -17.54 -14.08
N SER A 97 -3.36 -17.22 -14.19
CA SER A 97 -2.57 -17.39 -15.41
C SER A 97 -2.25 -18.85 -15.75
N ILE A 98 -2.40 -19.80 -14.82
CA ILE A 98 -2.22 -21.25 -15.09
C ILE A 98 -3.52 -21.89 -15.63
N GLN A 99 -4.67 -21.23 -15.44
CA GLN A 99 -5.98 -21.71 -15.89
C GLN A 99 -6.41 -21.16 -17.26
N VAL A 100 -5.68 -20.19 -17.81
CA VAL A 100 -5.90 -19.60 -19.14
C VAL A 100 -4.84 -20.11 -20.10
#